data_AF-A0A8S2V3E8-F1
#
_entry.id   AF-A0A8S2V3E8-F1
#
_cell.length_a   1.000
_cell.length_b   1.000
_cell.length_c   1.000
_cell.angle_alpha   90.00
_cell.angle_beta   90.00
_cell.angle_gamma   90.00
#
_symmetry.space_group_name_H-M   'P 1'
#
loop_
_entity.id
_entity.type
_entity.pdbx_description
1 polymer ?
#
loop_
_entity_poly.entity_id
_entity_poly.type
_entity_poly.pdbx_seq_one_letter_code
_entity_poly.pdbx_strand_id
1 'polypeptide(L)'
;MNKPFKKTSKQIDEAIEQLKQPITLSNPHSCWLQLRQLYSMLHRTGKRSGTIHAMNQISPKLAEIKHSVIPNPGEDGQFHTIYSVCQTVQVLPTKTRPKKLMFVGSNGHRYQYLLNGLEDLHLDERIMQLLSIINVMFTKINRNEPWSYEARNYTVIPLASRSGLIQWVEGATPLFTLYKRWQQRQATALTWKVQNDNQEIALATGKQPVEDRREVPMPILRQCIEELTRETPADLLSRELWCSCPSVGLWYKNVQSYREIRYEMIFKAAVVNSMEIILLSLSETQLDDLGYKRLEWYKIGRKKKRRKLETPK
;
A
#
# COMPACT_ATOMS: atom_id res chain seq x y z
N MET A 1 -12.05 -31.00 0.75
CA MET A 1 -10.66 -30.52 0.99
C MET A 1 -9.73 -31.02 -0.11
N ASN A 2 -9.00 -30.11 -0.78
CA ASN A 2 -8.13 -30.40 -1.92
C ASN A 2 -6.90 -31.27 -1.56
N LYS A 3 -6.56 -32.24 -2.43
CA LYS A 3 -5.40 -33.15 -2.33
C LYS A 3 -4.03 -32.47 -2.01
N PRO A 4 -3.65 -31.32 -2.61
CA PRO A 4 -2.37 -30.67 -2.31
C PRO A 4 -2.24 -30.16 -0.87
N PHE A 5 -3.32 -29.60 -0.29
CA PHE A 5 -3.32 -29.10 1.09
C PHE A 5 -3.13 -30.23 2.12
N LYS A 6 -3.73 -31.41 1.86
CA LYS A 6 -3.55 -32.59 2.72
C LYS A 6 -2.10 -33.10 2.73
N LYS A 7 -1.41 -33.05 1.57
CA LYS A 7 0.00 -33.46 1.47
C LYS A 7 0.92 -32.51 2.24
N THR A 8 0.74 -31.21 2.07
CA THR A 8 1.51 -30.21 2.82
C THR A 8 1.17 -30.18 4.31
N SER A 9 -0.09 -30.44 4.70
CA SER A 9 -0.48 -30.53 6.11
C SER A 9 0.31 -31.61 6.84
N LYS A 10 0.34 -32.84 6.32
CA LYS A 10 1.11 -33.93 6.92
C LYS A 10 2.59 -33.58 7.10
N GLN A 11 3.21 -32.97 6.09
CA GLN A 11 4.61 -32.54 6.16
C GLN A 11 4.84 -31.42 7.18
N ILE A 12 3.86 -30.54 7.40
CA ILE A 12 3.91 -29.52 8.45
C ILE A 12 3.75 -30.18 9.82
N ASP A 13 2.80 -31.09 9.97
CA ASP A 13 2.52 -31.80 11.23
C ASP A 13 3.74 -32.64 11.66
N GLU A 14 4.33 -33.39 10.72
CA GLU A 14 5.58 -34.15 10.92
C GLU A 14 6.74 -33.23 11.32
N ALA A 15 6.91 -32.09 10.66
CA ALA A 15 7.95 -31.12 11.00
C ALA A 15 7.72 -30.49 12.39
N ILE A 16 6.47 -30.23 12.77
CA ILE A 16 6.12 -29.71 14.09
C ILE A 16 6.37 -30.75 15.18
N GLU A 17 6.01 -32.01 14.96
CA GLU A 17 6.29 -33.10 15.90
C GLU A 17 7.79 -33.26 16.15
N GLN A 18 8.60 -33.23 15.08
CA GLN A 18 10.06 -33.30 15.18
C GLN A 18 10.66 -32.09 15.92
N LEU A 19 10.07 -30.90 15.80
CA LEU A 19 10.49 -29.71 16.56
C LEU A 19 10.06 -29.75 18.03
N LYS A 20 8.94 -30.41 18.35
CA LYS A 20 8.45 -30.58 19.73
C LYS A 20 9.21 -31.68 20.50
N GLN A 21 9.64 -32.73 19.82
CA GLN A 21 10.43 -33.82 20.39
C GLN A 21 11.79 -33.95 19.69
N PRO A 22 12.71 -32.98 19.90
CA PRO A 22 14.03 -33.07 19.30
C PRO A 22 14.76 -34.29 19.88
N ILE A 23 15.16 -35.22 18.99
CA ILE A 23 15.94 -36.43 19.34
C ILE A 23 17.27 -36.05 20.04
N THR A 24 17.74 -34.81 19.87
CA THR A 24 18.99 -34.33 20.48
C THR A 24 18.93 -32.82 20.75
N LEU A 25 18.66 -32.43 22.01
CA LEU A 25 18.78 -31.03 22.48
C LEU A 25 20.19 -30.46 22.34
N SER A 26 21.20 -31.31 22.18
CA SER A 26 22.62 -30.98 22.10
C SER A 26 23.05 -30.35 20.77
N ASN A 27 22.22 -30.38 19.72
CA ASN A 27 22.57 -29.83 18.40
C ASN A 27 21.47 -28.92 17.82
N PRO A 28 21.48 -27.61 18.16
CA PRO A 28 20.54 -26.61 17.65
C PRO A 28 20.50 -26.48 16.12
N HIS A 29 21.59 -26.86 15.43
CA HIS A 29 21.70 -26.76 13.97
C HIS A 29 20.71 -27.70 13.25
N SER A 30 20.43 -28.87 13.84
CA SER A 30 19.49 -29.85 13.28
C SER A 30 18.04 -29.31 13.25
N CYS A 31 17.59 -28.69 14.34
CA CYS A 31 16.29 -28.02 14.44
C CYS A 31 16.18 -26.83 13.46
N TRP A 32 17.26 -26.08 13.28
CA TRP A 32 17.29 -24.97 12.31
C TRP A 32 17.16 -25.47 10.86
N LEU A 33 17.81 -26.57 10.50
CA LEU A 33 17.72 -27.16 9.17
C LEU A 33 16.29 -27.61 8.86
N GLN A 34 15.61 -28.22 9.82
CA GLN A 34 14.19 -28.61 9.76
C GLN A 34 13.27 -27.41 9.50
N LEU A 35 13.43 -26.33 10.29
CA LEU A 35 12.71 -25.08 10.07
C LEU A 35 12.98 -24.47 8.69
N ARG A 36 14.24 -24.52 8.23
CA ARG A 36 14.63 -24.00 6.90
C ARG A 36 13.99 -24.81 5.77
N GLN A 37 13.91 -26.13 5.91
CA GLN A 37 13.23 -27.00 4.95
C GLN A 37 11.73 -26.69 4.90
N LEU A 38 11.08 -26.59 6.07
CA LEU A 38 9.67 -26.20 6.19
C LEU A 38 9.40 -24.83 5.53
N TYR A 39 10.22 -23.83 5.84
CA TYR A 39 10.15 -22.51 5.24
C TYR A 39 10.29 -22.56 3.71
N SER A 40 11.29 -23.30 3.20
CA SER A 40 11.52 -23.42 1.76
C SER A 40 10.35 -24.07 1.02
N MET A 41 9.72 -25.08 1.63
CA MET A 41 8.54 -25.75 1.10
C MET A 41 7.33 -24.81 1.08
N LEU A 42 7.06 -24.12 2.18
CA LEU A 42 5.96 -23.14 2.28
C LEU A 42 6.14 -22.00 1.28
N HIS A 43 7.36 -21.48 1.14
CA HIS A 43 7.68 -20.41 0.21
C HIS A 43 7.47 -20.83 -1.26
N ARG A 44 7.93 -22.03 -1.64
CA ARG A 44 7.70 -22.59 -2.98
C ARG A 44 6.22 -22.77 -3.28
N THR A 45 5.46 -23.29 -2.31
CA THR A 45 4.01 -23.49 -2.44
C THR A 45 3.28 -22.15 -2.57
N GLY A 46 3.67 -21.17 -1.77
CA GLY A 46 3.11 -19.81 -1.80
C GLY A 46 3.40 -19.04 -3.09
N LYS A 47 4.48 -19.36 -3.81
CA LYS A 47 4.80 -18.81 -5.14
C LYS A 47 4.04 -19.49 -6.28
N ARG A 48 3.76 -20.80 -6.15
CA ARG A 48 2.99 -21.58 -7.13
C ARG A 48 1.49 -21.36 -7.01
N SER A 49 1.02 -20.94 -5.84
CA SER A 49 -0.37 -20.55 -5.65
C SER A 49 -0.67 -19.36 -6.56
N GLY A 50 -1.62 -19.53 -7.48
CA GLY A 50 -2.07 -18.47 -8.39
C GLY A 50 -2.61 -17.27 -7.62
N THR A 51 -2.83 -16.15 -8.29
CA THR A 51 -3.38 -14.93 -7.66
C THR A 51 -4.88 -15.01 -7.41
N ILE A 52 -5.58 -15.96 -8.00
CA ILE A 52 -7.03 -16.14 -7.88
C ILE A 52 -7.32 -17.48 -7.20
N HIS A 53 -8.17 -17.45 -6.18
CA HIS A 53 -8.56 -18.61 -5.39
C HIS A 53 -10.07 -18.71 -5.29
N ALA A 54 -10.58 -19.93 -5.19
CA ALA A 54 -12.00 -20.16 -4.92
C ALA A 54 -12.33 -19.87 -3.45
N MET A 55 -13.42 -19.13 -3.19
CA MET A 55 -13.84 -18.76 -1.84
C MET A 55 -14.10 -20.00 -0.99
N ASN A 56 -14.72 -21.04 -1.53
CA ASN A 56 -14.99 -22.30 -0.81
C ASN A 56 -13.72 -23.02 -0.32
N GLN A 57 -12.56 -22.80 -0.95
CA GLN A 57 -11.28 -23.33 -0.52
C GLN A 57 -10.65 -22.50 0.60
N ILE A 58 -11.02 -21.22 0.70
CA ILE A 58 -10.52 -20.29 1.72
C ILE A 58 -11.44 -20.31 2.96
N SER A 59 -12.74 -20.09 2.75
CA SER A 59 -13.76 -20.03 3.77
C SER A 59 -15.08 -20.59 3.21
N PRO A 60 -15.45 -21.85 3.54
CA PRO A 60 -16.73 -22.42 3.11
C PRO A 60 -17.91 -21.64 3.68
N LYS A 61 -17.79 -21.17 4.94
CA LYS A 61 -18.82 -20.34 5.58
C LYS A 61 -19.14 -19.08 4.78
N LEU A 62 -18.12 -18.37 4.29
CA LEU A 62 -18.36 -17.17 3.46
C LEU A 62 -18.89 -17.53 2.07
N ALA A 63 -18.46 -18.66 1.49
CA ALA A 63 -18.95 -19.12 0.20
C ALA A 63 -20.44 -19.50 0.21
N GLU A 64 -20.94 -19.98 1.36
CA GLU A 64 -22.33 -20.40 1.56
C GLU A 64 -23.28 -19.24 1.84
N ILE A 65 -22.78 -18.04 2.19
CA ILE A 65 -23.61 -16.87 2.46
C ILE A 65 -24.44 -16.54 1.22
N LYS A 66 -25.77 -16.62 1.40
CA LYS A 66 -26.79 -16.16 0.48
C LYS A 66 -27.90 -15.50 1.27
N HIS A 67 -28.44 -14.39 0.78
CA HIS A 67 -29.55 -13.65 1.40
C HIS A 67 -29.33 -13.38 2.89
N SER A 68 -28.16 -12.82 3.24
CA SER A 68 -27.85 -12.51 4.64
C SER A 68 -28.72 -11.38 5.18
N VAL A 69 -28.92 -11.37 6.49
CA VAL A 69 -29.45 -10.23 7.24
C VAL A 69 -28.37 -9.20 7.59
N ILE A 70 -27.11 -9.54 7.37
CA ILE A 70 -25.96 -8.69 7.67
C ILE A 70 -25.92 -7.53 6.68
N PRO A 71 -25.84 -6.26 7.13
CA PRO A 71 -25.71 -5.11 6.25
C PRO A 71 -24.39 -5.13 5.48
N ASN A 72 -24.37 -4.51 4.31
CA ASN A 72 -23.16 -4.32 3.53
C ASN A 72 -22.17 -3.46 4.33
N PRO A 73 -20.89 -3.84 4.36
CA PRO A 73 -19.92 -3.10 5.16
C PRO A 73 -19.74 -1.66 4.64
N GLY A 74 -19.87 -0.66 5.51
CA GLY A 74 -19.47 0.71 5.18
C GLY A 74 -20.44 1.50 4.29
N GLU A 75 -21.70 1.08 4.22
CA GLU A 75 -22.79 1.93 3.75
C GLU A 75 -23.31 2.83 4.87
N ASP A 76 -23.48 4.12 4.58
CA ASP A 76 -24.10 5.09 5.46
C ASP A 76 -25.55 5.36 5.03
N GLY A 77 -26.53 5.08 5.89
CA GLY A 77 -27.92 5.55 5.74
C GLY A 77 -28.88 4.66 4.94
N GLN A 78 -28.43 3.95 3.90
CA GLN A 78 -29.24 2.93 3.21
C GLN A 78 -28.67 1.55 3.51
N PHE A 79 -29.34 0.79 4.37
CA PHE A 79 -28.88 -0.54 4.79
C PHE A 79 -29.25 -1.58 3.75
N HIS A 80 -28.40 -1.78 2.73
CA HIS A 80 -28.52 -2.95 1.87
C HIS A 80 -27.82 -4.12 2.54
N THR A 81 -28.43 -5.30 2.53
CA THR A 81 -27.82 -6.49 3.14
C THR A 81 -26.93 -7.24 2.16
N ILE A 82 -26.03 -8.07 2.66
CA ILE A 82 -25.18 -8.93 1.85
C ILE A 82 -26.05 -10.02 1.22
N TYR A 83 -26.35 -9.89 -0.07
CA TYR A 83 -27.02 -10.93 -0.85
C TYR A 83 -26.13 -12.14 -1.07
N SER A 84 -24.85 -11.95 -1.39
CA SER A 84 -23.89 -13.05 -1.53
C SER A 84 -22.44 -12.55 -1.49
N VAL A 85 -21.51 -13.47 -1.29
CA VAL A 85 -20.07 -13.21 -1.44
C VAL A 85 -19.57 -13.83 -2.74
N CYS A 86 -18.74 -13.10 -3.48
CA CYS A 86 -18.15 -13.61 -4.71
C CYS A 86 -17.35 -14.90 -4.46
N GLN A 87 -17.51 -15.88 -5.34
CA GLN A 87 -16.88 -17.20 -5.22
C GLN A 87 -15.40 -17.21 -5.57
N THR A 88 -14.84 -16.06 -5.98
CA THR A 88 -13.43 -15.89 -6.29
C THR A 88 -12.83 -14.78 -5.44
N VAL A 89 -11.60 -15.00 -4.96
CA VAL A 89 -10.80 -14.05 -4.19
C VAL A 89 -9.48 -13.85 -4.90
N GLN A 90 -9.13 -12.59 -5.16
CA GLN A 90 -7.84 -12.25 -5.74
C GLN A 90 -6.87 -11.80 -4.64
N VAL A 91 -5.69 -12.43 -4.58
CA VAL A 91 -4.59 -12.03 -3.72
C VAL A 91 -3.64 -11.14 -4.53
N LEU A 92 -3.40 -9.92 -4.06
CA LEU A 92 -2.53 -8.98 -4.76
C LEU A 92 -1.05 -9.36 -4.55
N PRO A 93 -0.20 -9.24 -5.59
CA PRO A 93 1.21 -9.63 -5.53
C PRO A 93 2.08 -8.54 -4.88
N THR A 94 1.73 -8.12 -3.68
CA THR A 94 2.50 -7.13 -2.88
C THR A 94 3.07 -7.79 -1.62
N LYS A 95 3.91 -7.05 -0.88
CA LYS A 95 4.56 -7.54 0.36
C LYS A 95 3.55 -8.08 1.37
N THR A 96 2.43 -7.39 1.57
CA THR A 96 1.39 -7.74 2.54
C THR A 96 0.34 -8.71 1.98
N ARG A 97 0.37 -9.01 0.67
CA ARG A 97 -0.52 -9.93 -0.03
C ARG A 97 -2.02 -9.76 0.34
N PRO A 98 -2.56 -8.53 0.28
CA PRO A 98 -3.94 -8.27 0.66
C PRO A 98 -4.92 -8.96 -0.31
N LYS A 99 -6.13 -9.22 0.16
CA LYS A 99 -7.17 -9.97 -0.57
C LYS A 99 -8.24 -9.04 -1.09
N LYS A 100 -8.45 -8.99 -2.39
CA LYS A 100 -9.60 -8.33 -2.99
C LYS A 100 -10.83 -9.23 -2.86
N LEU A 101 -11.79 -8.76 -2.07
CA LEU A 101 -13.09 -9.36 -1.82
C LEU A 101 -14.19 -8.57 -2.54
N MET A 102 -15.27 -9.26 -2.88
CA MET A 102 -16.45 -8.64 -3.50
C MET A 102 -17.71 -9.21 -2.86
N PHE A 103 -18.56 -8.31 -2.39
CA PHE A 103 -19.90 -8.60 -1.88
C PHE A 103 -20.92 -8.15 -2.92
N VAL A 104 -22.03 -8.89 -3.02
CA VAL A 104 -23.20 -8.48 -3.80
C VAL A 104 -24.24 -8.04 -2.78
N GLY A 105 -24.73 -6.82 -2.89
CA GLY A 105 -25.80 -6.28 -2.05
C GLY A 105 -27.18 -6.79 -2.45
N SER A 106 -28.15 -6.63 -1.57
CA SER A 106 -29.57 -6.92 -1.82
C SER A 106 -30.17 -6.08 -2.95
N ASN A 107 -29.55 -4.93 -3.24
CA ASN A 107 -29.85 -4.07 -4.39
C ASN A 107 -29.21 -4.53 -5.71
N GLY A 108 -28.45 -5.63 -5.71
CA GLY A 108 -27.74 -6.15 -6.88
C GLY A 108 -26.40 -5.45 -7.18
N HIS A 109 -26.03 -4.41 -6.44
CA HIS A 109 -24.74 -3.74 -6.62
C HIS A 109 -23.58 -4.58 -6.06
N ARG A 110 -22.40 -4.38 -6.65
CA ARG A 110 -21.17 -5.09 -6.28
C ARG A 110 -20.26 -4.17 -5.50
N TYR A 111 -19.95 -4.57 -4.28
CA TYR A 111 -19.12 -3.81 -3.34
C TYR A 111 -17.78 -4.50 -3.20
N GLN A 112 -16.72 -3.81 -3.62
CA GLN A 112 -15.37 -4.35 -3.63
C GLN A 112 -14.56 -3.79 -2.47
N TYR A 113 -13.81 -4.66 -1.80
CA TYR A 113 -12.94 -4.28 -0.70
C TYR A 113 -11.59 -4.97 -0.81
N LEU A 114 -10.57 -4.29 -0.31
CA LEU A 114 -9.27 -4.83 0.00
C LEU A 114 -9.25 -5.24 1.48
N LEU A 115 -9.21 -6.54 1.73
CA LEU A 115 -8.95 -7.09 3.06
C LEU A 115 -7.45 -7.06 3.33
N ASN A 116 -7.05 -6.21 4.27
CA ASN A 116 -5.70 -6.11 4.77
C ASN A 116 -5.61 -6.77 6.15
N GLY A 117 -4.64 -7.66 6.37
CA GLY A 117 -4.59 -8.54 7.54
C GLY A 117 -3.32 -8.40 8.38
N LEU A 118 -2.46 -7.42 8.08
CA LEU A 118 -1.17 -7.24 8.77
C LEU A 118 -0.94 -5.80 9.25
N GLU A 119 -1.92 -4.93 9.05
CA GLU A 119 -1.84 -3.50 9.25
C GLU A 119 -2.99 -3.04 10.14
N ASP A 120 -2.70 -2.08 11.01
CA ASP A 120 -3.70 -1.39 11.82
C ASP A 120 -4.35 -0.30 10.97
N LEU A 121 -5.65 -0.39 10.75
CA LEU A 121 -6.40 0.53 9.88
C LEU A 121 -7.17 1.61 10.66
N HIS A 122 -7.03 1.68 12.00
CA HIS A 122 -7.75 2.70 12.77
C HIS A 122 -7.28 4.11 12.41
N LEU A 123 -6.00 4.31 12.12
CA LEU A 123 -5.51 5.62 11.68
C LEU A 123 -6.16 6.03 10.35
N ASP A 124 -6.17 5.13 9.37
CA ASP A 124 -6.81 5.33 8.07
C ASP A 124 -8.31 5.63 8.22
N GLU A 125 -9.02 4.91 9.08
CA GLU A 125 -10.42 5.16 9.42
C GLU A 125 -10.63 6.61 9.91
N ARG A 126 -9.80 7.08 10.86
CA ARG A 126 -9.91 8.44 11.41
C ARG A 126 -9.60 9.51 10.36
N ILE A 127 -8.63 9.26 9.47
CA ILE A 127 -8.32 10.17 8.37
C ILE A 127 -9.52 10.25 7.41
N MET A 128 -10.14 9.12 7.05
CA MET A 128 -11.31 9.11 6.15
C MET A 128 -12.53 9.81 6.78
N GLN A 129 -12.74 9.64 8.08
CA GLN A 129 -13.78 10.36 8.84
C GLN A 129 -13.54 11.88 8.83
N LEU A 130 -12.30 12.31 9.09
CA LEU A 130 -11.93 13.72 9.04
C LEU A 130 -12.20 14.32 7.66
N LEU A 131 -11.80 13.62 6.59
CA LEU A 131 -12.07 14.08 5.22
C LEU A 131 -13.57 14.22 4.94
N SER A 132 -14.39 13.28 5.43
CA SER A 132 -15.85 13.36 5.33
C SER A 132 -16.39 14.64 6.00
N ILE A 133 -15.93 14.92 7.23
CA ILE A 133 -16.32 16.13 7.96
C ILE A 133 -15.91 17.40 7.19
N ILE A 134 -14.69 17.42 6.65
CA ILE A 134 -14.19 18.55 5.85
C ILE A 134 -15.07 18.78 4.62
N ASN A 135 -15.47 17.72 3.91
CA ASN A 135 -16.38 17.83 2.76
C ASN A 135 -17.73 18.43 3.16
N VAL A 136 -18.27 18.03 4.33
CA VAL A 136 -19.51 18.63 4.88
C VAL A 136 -19.32 20.12 5.22
N MET A 137 -18.14 20.54 5.66
CA MET A 137 -17.87 21.96 5.88
C MET A 137 -17.76 22.73 4.56
N PHE A 138 -17.04 22.19 3.57
CA PHE A 138 -16.89 22.84 2.26
C PHE A 138 -18.21 23.00 1.53
N THR A 139 -19.06 21.97 1.53
CA THR A 139 -20.40 22.04 0.94
C THR A 139 -21.28 23.12 1.59
N LYS A 140 -21.00 23.52 2.83
CA LYS A 140 -21.69 24.65 3.49
C LYS A 140 -21.08 26.01 3.15
N ILE A 141 -19.75 26.10 3.07
CA ILE A 141 -19.04 27.36 2.81
C ILE A 141 -19.16 27.76 1.32
N ASN A 142 -19.03 26.80 0.42
CA ASN A 142 -18.99 27.01 -1.02
C ASN A 142 -20.36 26.83 -1.70
N ARG A 143 -21.47 27.00 -0.97
CA ARG A 143 -22.84 26.80 -1.51
C ARG A 143 -23.15 27.62 -2.76
N ASN A 144 -22.50 28.77 -2.91
CA ASN A 144 -22.72 29.71 -4.00
C ASN A 144 -21.61 29.69 -5.07
N GLU A 145 -20.60 28.84 -4.91
CA GLU A 145 -19.53 28.69 -5.89
C GLU A 145 -19.95 27.67 -6.97
N PRO A 146 -19.62 27.93 -8.25
CA PRO A 146 -19.89 26.98 -9.33
C PRO A 146 -19.03 25.71 -9.24
N TRP A 147 -18.00 25.72 -8.38
CA TRP A 147 -17.06 24.61 -8.20
C TRP A 147 -17.21 24.02 -6.79
N SER A 148 -17.55 22.73 -6.72
CA SER A 148 -17.52 21.98 -5.45
C SER A 148 -16.13 21.38 -5.25
N TYR A 149 -15.45 21.81 -4.18
CA TYR A 149 -14.24 21.15 -3.71
C TYR A 149 -14.63 20.02 -2.77
N GLU A 150 -14.39 18.78 -3.21
CA GLU A 150 -14.63 17.58 -2.42
C GLU A 150 -13.35 16.74 -2.38
N ALA A 151 -12.86 16.46 -1.18
CA ALA A 151 -11.77 15.53 -1.00
C ALA A 151 -12.31 14.10 -1.10
N ARG A 152 -11.86 13.34 -2.10
CA ARG A 152 -12.26 11.94 -2.25
C ARG A 152 -11.89 11.18 -0.97
N ASN A 153 -12.90 10.58 -0.37
CA ASN A 153 -12.80 9.64 0.73
C ASN A 153 -13.35 8.28 0.29
N TYR A 154 -13.01 7.26 1.06
CA TYR A 154 -13.45 5.89 0.82
C TYR A 154 -13.64 5.20 2.17
N THR A 155 -14.46 4.16 2.22
CA THR A 155 -14.77 3.51 3.48
C THR A 155 -13.61 2.65 3.97
N VAL A 156 -13.27 2.79 5.24
CA VAL A 156 -12.30 1.95 5.96
C VAL A 156 -13.01 1.34 7.17
N ILE A 157 -12.91 0.02 7.32
CA ILE A 157 -13.63 -0.74 8.33
C ILE A 157 -12.63 -1.60 9.09
N PRO A 158 -12.12 -1.14 10.23
CA PRO A 158 -11.32 -1.97 11.12
C PRO A 158 -12.15 -3.19 11.57
N LEU A 159 -11.59 -4.39 11.41
CA LEU A 159 -12.21 -5.65 11.85
C LEU A 159 -11.54 -6.19 13.12
N ALA A 160 -10.24 -5.94 13.28
CA ALA A 160 -9.44 -6.26 14.45
C ALA A 160 -8.25 -5.29 14.56
N SER A 161 -7.42 -5.44 15.59
CA SER A 161 -6.24 -4.58 15.83
C SER A 161 -5.23 -4.53 14.68
N ARG A 162 -5.21 -5.54 13.80
CA ARG A 162 -4.28 -5.64 12.66
C ARG A 162 -4.96 -6.09 11.37
N SER A 163 -6.28 -5.93 11.29
CA SER A 163 -6.99 -6.30 10.07
C SER A 163 -8.21 -5.43 9.83
N GLY A 164 -8.53 -5.20 8.57
CA GLY A 164 -9.79 -4.58 8.20
C GLY A 164 -10.00 -4.52 6.70
N LEU A 165 -11.09 -3.88 6.31
CA LEU A 165 -11.50 -3.68 4.93
C LEU A 165 -11.24 -2.24 4.52
N ILE A 166 -10.68 -2.07 3.32
CA ILE A 166 -10.57 -0.77 2.66
C ILE A 166 -11.40 -0.87 1.39
N GLN A 167 -12.33 0.05 1.17
CA GLN A 167 -13.12 0.08 -0.05
C GLN A 167 -12.20 0.18 -1.28
N TRP A 168 -12.49 -0.64 -2.29
CA TRP A 168 -11.74 -0.59 -3.53
C TRP A 168 -12.20 0.60 -4.37
N VAL A 169 -11.26 1.46 -4.74
CA VAL A 169 -11.51 2.59 -5.63
C VAL A 169 -11.27 2.14 -7.08
N GLU A 170 -12.33 2.14 -7.89
CA GLU A 170 -12.23 1.84 -9.32
C GLU A 170 -11.70 3.04 -10.12
N GLY A 171 -11.10 2.77 -11.27
CA GLY A 171 -10.58 3.81 -12.18
C GLY A 171 -9.31 4.54 -11.70
N ALA A 172 -8.76 4.19 -10.53
CA ALA A 172 -7.52 4.77 -10.03
C ALA A 172 -6.28 4.12 -10.68
N THR A 173 -5.35 4.94 -11.19
CA THR A 173 -4.04 4.48 -11.65
C THR A 173 -2.95 5.09 -10.78
N PRO A 174 -2.12 4.29 -10.07
CA PRO A 174 -1.00 4.82 -9.30
C PRO A 174 -0.02 5.58 -10.20
N LEU A 175 0.43 6.76 -9.78
CA LEU A 175 1.39 7.58 -10.56
C LEU A 175 2.67 6.81 -10.90
N PHE A 176 3.14 5.97 -9.97
CA PHE A 176 4.31 5.12 -10.21
C PHE A 176 4.11 4.14 -11.38
N THR A 177 2.88 3.67 -11.61
CA THR A 177 2.56 2.80 -12.75
C THR A 177 2.73 3.53 -14.07
N LEU A 178 2.36 4.81 -14.14
CA LEU A 178 2.57 5.64 -15.34
C LEU A 178 4.06 5.79 -15.64
N TYR A 179 4.84 6.15 -14.63
CA TYR A 179 6.31 6.26 -14.75
C TYR A 179 6.95 4.94 -15.20
N LYS A 180 6.58 3.82 -14.57
CA LYS A 180 7.13 2.50 -14.91
C LYS A 180 6.81 2.08 -16.34
N ARG A 181 5.59 2.34 -16.83
CA ARG A 181 5.21 2.07 -18.23
C ARG A 181 6.07 2.86 -19.21
N TRP A 182 6.28 4.14 -18.94
CA TRP A 182 7.17 4.97 -19.76
C TRP A 182 8.61 4.44 -19.74
N GLN A 183 9.15 4.12 -18.57
CA GLN A 183 10.51 3.56 -18.44
C GLN A 183 10.67 2.26 -19.23
N GLN A 184 9.65 1.39 -19.20
CA GLN A 184 9.64 0.15 -20.00
C GLN A 184 9.66 0.45 -21.50
N ARG A 185 8.86 1.41 -21.99
CA ARG A 185 8.87 1.80 -23.41
C ARG A 185 10.23 2.35 -23.84
N GLN A 186 10.90 3.13 -22.97
CA GLN A 186 12.26 3.60 -23.24
C GLN A 186 13.27 2.46 -23.32
N ALA A 187 13.24 1.54 -22.34
CA ALA A 187 14.14 0.38 -22.33
C ALA A 187 13.94 -0.48 -23.59
N THR A 188 12.68 -0.73 -23.97
CA THR A 188 12.35 -1.40 -25.23
C THR A 188 12.91 -0.62 -26.42
N ALA A 189 12.63 0.68 -26.57
CA ALA A 189 13.15 1.47 -27.69
C ALA A 189 14.69 1.44 -27.79
N LEU A 190 15.40 1.41 -26.66
CA LEU A 190 16.86 1.23 -26.62
C LEU A 190 17.28 -0.16 -27.09
N THR A 191 16.62 -1.23 -26.62
CA THR A 191 16.88 -2.60 -27.09
C THR A 191 16.62 -2.75 -28.58
N TRP A 192 15.54 -2.15 -29.10
CA TRP A 192 15.22 -2.16 -30.54
C TRP A 192 16.24 -1.39 -31.38
N LYS A 193 16.78 -0.27 -30.87
CA LYS A 193 17.87 0.46 -31.54
C LYS A 193 19.17 -0.35 -31.57
N VAL A 194 19.53 -0.98 -30.46
CA VAL A 194 20.73 -1.86 -30.36
C VAL A 194 20.61 -3.11 -31.25
N GLN A 195 19.39 -3.59 -31.53
CA GLN A 195 19.17 -4.72 -32.43
C GLN A 195 19.19 -4.35 -33.92
N ASN A 196 18.86 -3.10 -34.27
CA ASN A 196 18.83 -2.65 -35.66
C ASN A 196 20.15 -1.99 -36.12
N ASP A 197 20.89 -1.37 -35.19
CA ASP A 197 22.24 -0.87 -35.43
C ASP A 197 23.22 -1.86 -34.79
N ASN A 198 23.91 -2.67 -35.60
CA ASN A 198 24.99 -3.58 -35.16
C ASN A 198 26.17 -2.80 -34.55
N GLN A 199 26.01 -2.22 -33.37
CA GLN A 199 27.08 -1.63 -32.59
C GLN A 199 26.91 -1.99 -31.12
N GLU A 200 27.96 -2.64 -30.60
CA GLU A 200 28.20 -2.94 -29.21
C GLU A 200 28.01 -1.71 -28.32
N ILE A 201 26.84 -1.58 -27.72
CA ILE A 201 26.67 -0.79 -26.49
C ILE A 201 25.95 -1.69 -25.48
N ALA A 202 26.63 -2.79 -25.14
CA ALA A 202 26.31 -3.52 -23.93
C ALA A 202 26.94 -2.79 -22.74
N LEU A 203 26.10 -2.53 -21.72
CA LEU A 203 26.48 -2.28 -20.33
C LEU A 203 26.91 -0.85 -19.95
N ALA A 204 25.91 0.02 -19.74
CA ALA A 204 26.03 1.14 -18.81
C ALA A 204 24.79 1.28 -17.92
N THR A 205 24.35 0.20 -17.29
CA THR A 205 23.57 0.28 -16.05
C THR A 205 24.24 -0.57 -14.97
N GLY A 206 25.53 -0.34 -14.77
CA GLY A 206 26.30 -0.84 -13.62
C GLY A 206 26.02 -0.05 -12.33
N LYS A 207 24.79 0.45 -12.13
CA LYS A 207 24.41 0.98 -10.82
C LYS A 207 24.15 -0.23 -9.92
N GLN A 208 25.19 -0.59 -9.15
CA GLN A 208 25.06 -1.50 -8.01
C GLN A 208 23.81 -1.09 -7.20
N PRO A 209 22.94 -2.03 -6.82
CA PRO A 209 21.79 -1.71 -5.99
C PRO A 209 22.33 -1.09 -4.71
N VAL A 210 22.10 0.21 -4.51
CA VAL A 210 22.58 0.92 -3.34
C VAL A 210 21.97 0.26 -2.10
N GLU A 211 22.84 -0.27 -1.24
CA GLU A 211 22.50 -0.78 0.07
C GLU A 211 21.98 0.40 0.91
N ASP A 212 20.75 0.24 1.42
CA ASP A 212 19.91 1.20 2.18
C ASP A 212 20.12 2.71 1.89
N ARG A 213 19.13 3.34 1.21
CA ARG A 213 19.06 4.79 0.92
C ARG A 213 19.37 5.69 2.12
N ARG A 214 19.15 5.21 3.35
CA ARG A 214 19.42 5.95 4.60
C ARG A 214 20.91 6.19 4.89
N GLU A 215 21.80 5.44 4.25
CA GLU A 215 23.25 5.55 4.47
C GLU A 215 23.93 6.42 3.39
N VAL A 216 23.19 6.83 2.37
CA VAL A 216 23.70 7.64 1.26
C VAL A 216 23.86 9.10 1.69
N PRO A 217 25.04 9.72 1.51
CA PRO A 217 25.26 11.14 1.78
C PRO A 217 24.27 12.06 1.03
N MET A 218 23.79 13.10 1.71
CA MET A 218 22.87 14.10 1.13
C MET A 218 23.32 14.71 -0.20
N PRO A 219 24.61 15.04 -0.42
CA PRO A 219 25.06 15.57 -1.71
C PRO A 219 24.82 14.60 -2.87
N ILE A 220 25.06 13.30 -2.64
CA ILE A 220 24.86 12.24 -3.63
C ILE A 220 23.36 12.08 -3.91
N LEU A 221 22.52 12.09 -2.87
CA LEU A 221 21.05 12.04 -3.06
C LEU A 221 20.53 13.22 -3.88
N ARG A 222 21.05 14.43 -3.63
CA ARG A 222 20.70 15.63 -4.40
C ARG A 222 21.11 15.48 -5.86
N GLN A 223 22.35 15.09 -6.11
CA GLN A 223 22.85 14.86 -7.48
C GLN A 223 22.00 13.79 -8.19
N CYS A 224 21.70 12.67 -7.54
CA CYS A 224 20.84 11.64 -8.10
C CYS A 224 19.44 12.16 -8.43
N ILE A 225 18.83 13.01 -7.59
CA ILE A 225 17.53 13.61 -7.87
C ILE A 225 17.62 14.55 -9.07
N GLU A 226 18.66 15.39 -9.15
CA GLU A 226 18.87 16.32 -10.27
C GLU A 226 19.06 15.56 -11.60
N GLU A 227 19.83 14.48 -11.59
CA GLU A 227 20.01 13.58 -12.74
C GLU A 227 18.68 12.92 -13.15
N LEU A 228 17.97 12.29 -12.21
CA LEU A 228 16.70 11.63 -12.48
C LEU A 228 15.62 12.61 -12.98
N THR A 229 15.64 13.84 -12.47
CA THR A 229 14.73 14.91 -12.92
C THR A 229 15.07 15.35 -14.34
N ARG A 230 16.35 15.43 -14.69
CA ARG A 230 16.80 15.76 -16.05
C ARG A 230 16.48 14.65 -17.05
N GLU A 231 16.59 13.39 -16.65
CA GLU A 231 16.25 12.23 -17.47
C GLU A 231 14.74 12.07 -17.68
N THR A 232 13.93 12.51 -16.72
CA THR A 232 12.46 12.36 -16.78
C THR A 232 11.82 13.55 -17.51
N PRO A 233 11.07 13.33 -18.61
CA PRO A 233 10.42 14.40 -19.34
C PRO A 233 9.43 15.17 -18.46
N ALA A 234 9.50 16.50 -18.50
CA ALA A 234 8.61 17.37 -17.72
C ALA A 234 7.13 17.22 -18.13
N ASP A 235 6.88 16.81 -19.37
CA ASP A 235 5.55 16.59 -19.94
C ASP A 235 5.12 15.11 -19.90
N LEU A 236 5.82 14.26 -19.14
CA LEU A 236 5.50 12.84 -19.04
C LEU A 236 4.04 12.60 -18.64
N LEU A 237 3.57 13.27 -17.58
CA LEU A 237 2.21 13.08 -17.09
C LEU A 237 1.16 13.56 -18.09
N SER A 238 1.37 14.71 -18.73
CA SER A 238 0.43 15.23 -19.73
C SER A 238 0.38 14.33 -20.97
N ARG A 239 1.53 13.78 -21.41
CA ARG A 239 1.59 12.80 -22.50
C ARG A 239 0.88 11.50 -22.14
N GLU A 240 1.13 10.92 -20.96
CA GLU A 240 0.45 9.68 -20.55
C GLU A 240 -1.06 9.89 -20.40
N LEU A 241 -1.49 11.04 -19.87
CA LEU A 241 -2.92 11.39 -19.80
C LEU A 241 -3.55 11.49 -21.19
N TRP A 242 -2.87 12.14 -22.14
CA TRP A 242 -3.33 12.22 -23.53
C TRP A 242 -3.42 10.84 -24.19
N CYS A 243 -2.34 10.05 -24.14
CA CYS A 243 -2.26 8.74 -24.79
C CYS A 243 -3.21 7.70 -24.16
N SER A 244 -3.65 7.91 -22.92
CA SER A 244 -4.63 7.03 -22.26
C SER A 244 -6.08 7.33 -22.67
N CYS A 245 -6.32 8.40 -23.43
CA CYS A 245 -7.66 8.84 -23.81
C CYS A 245 -7.95 8.55 -25.30
N PRO A 246 -9.08 7.91 -25.62
CA PRO A 246 -9.51 7.68 -27.01
C PRO A 246 -10.09 8.93 -27.68
N SER A 247 -10.41 9.98 -26.92
CA SER A 247 -11.01 11.22 -27.45
C SER A 247 -10.57 12.46 -26.69
N VAL A 248 -10.62 13.60 -27.38
CA VAL A 248 -10.29 14.92 -26.82
C VAL A 248 -11.23 15.29 -25.66
N GLY A 249 -12.51 14.96 -25.77
CA GLY A 249 -13.49 15.22 -24.71
C GLY A 249 -13.19 14.46 -23.43
N LEU A 250 -12.78 13.18 -23.52
CA LEU A 250 -12.38 12.40 -22.36
C LEU A 250 -11.05 12.90 -21.77
N TRP A 251 -10.09 13.27 -22.62
CA TRP A 251 -8.85 13.89 -22.17
C TRP A 251 -9.11 15.18 -21.37
N TYR A 252 -9.96 16.07 -21.90
CA TYR A 252 -10.29 17.32 -21.21
C TYR A 252 -10.93 17.06 -19.84
N LYS A 253 -11.89 16.13 -19.76
CA LYS A 253 -12.49 15.71 -18.48
C LYS A 253 -11.45 15.16 -17.50
N ASN A 254 -10.57 14.27 -17.96
CA ASN A 254 -9.51 13.68 -17.13
C ASN A 254 -8.50 14.73 -16.63
N VAL A 255 -8.17 15.73 -17.46
CA VAL A 255 -7.31 16.84 -17.05
C VAL A 255 -8.00 17.70 -15.99
N GLN A 256 -9.29 17.99 -16.12
CA GLN A 256 -10.03 18.71 -15.07
C GLN A 256 -10.07 17.90 -13.77
N SER A 257 -10.38 16.60 -13.84
CA SER A 257 -10.33 15.71 -12.67
C SER A 257 -8.93 15.67 -12.03
N TYR A 258 -7.87 15.65 -12.83
CA TYR A 258 -6.50 15.70 -12.32
C TYR A 258 -6.18 17.03 -11.63
N ARG A 259 -6.69 18.16 -12.15
CA ARG A 259 -6.54 19.46 -11.50
C ARG A 259 -7.22 19.46 -10.14
N GLU A 260 -8.47 18.99 -10.06
CA GLU A 260 -9.22 18.85 -8.82
C GLU A 260 -8.47 17.98 -7.80
N ILE A 261 -7.98 16.80 -8.21
CA ILE A 261 -7.18 15.89 -7.36
C ILE A 261 -5.87 16.56 -6.91
N ARG A 262 -5.23 17.37 -7.76
CA ARG A 262 -4.00 18.08 -7.38
C ARG A 262 -4.28 19.10 -6.26
N TYR A 263 -5.36 19.87 -6.39
CA TYR A 263 -5.76 20.80 -5.34
C TYR A 263 -6.15 20.05 -4.06
N GLU A 264 -6.82 18.91 -4.19
CA GLU A 264 -7.11 18.01 -3.07
C GLU A 264 -5.83 17.50 -2.39
N MET A 265 -4.80 17.08 -3.14
CA MET A 265 -3.53 16.61 -2.56
C MET A 265 -2.79 17.73 -1.82
N ILE A 266 -2.74 18.93 -2.38
CA ILE A 266 -2.14 20.11 -1.73
C ILE A 266 -2.93 20.44 -0.46
N PHE A 267 -4.25 20.38 -0.53
CA PHE A 267 -5.12 20.60 0.61
C PHE A 267 -4.94 19.52 1.70
N LYS A 268 -4.91 18.23 1.33
CA LYS A 268 -4.62 17.13 2.25
C LYS A 268 -3.26 17.30 2.91
N ALA A 269 -2.23 17.68 2.15
CA ALA A 269 -0.91 17.97 2.70
C ALA A 269 -0.94 19.18 3.65
N ALA A 270 -1.70 20.23 3.33
CA ALA A 270 -1.89 21.38 4.21
C ALA A 270 -2.63 20.99 5.50
N VAL A 271 -3.72 20.21 5.42
CA VAL A 271 -4.46 19.71 6.59
C VAL A 271 -3.59 18.82 7.45
N VAL A 272 -2.83 17.88 6.86
CA VAL A 272 -1.92 17.01 7.60
C VAL A 272 -0.81 17.82 8.26
N ASN A 273 -0.20 18.77 7.54
CA ASN A 273 0.81 19.65 8.13
C ASN A 273 0.23 20.55 9.23
N SER A 274 -0.98 21.08 9.05
CA SER A 274 -1.69 21.86 10.06
C SER A 274 -2.06 20.99 11.26
N MET A 275 -2.46 19.73 11.06
CA MET A 275 -2.70 18.79 12.14
C MET A 275 -1.42 18.37 12.85
N GLU A 276 -0.32 18.19 12.13
CA GLU A 276 0.99 17.92 12.73
C GLU A 276 1.45 19.11 13.56
N ILE A 277 1.26 20.34 13.07
CA ILE A 277 1.49 21.57 13.83
C ILE A 277 0.55 21.64 15.05
N ILE A 278 -0.74 21.37 14.89
CA ILE A 278 -1.71 21.38 16.00
C ILE A 278 -1.40 20.28 17.02
N LEU A 279 -0.97 19.09 16.60
CA LEU A 279 -0.58 18.00 17.49
C LEU A 279 0.76 18.29 18.19
N LEU A 280 1.72 18.92 17.50
CA LEU A 280 2.96 19.42 18.11
C LEU A 280 2.66 20.54 19.11
N SER A 281 1.77 21.48 18.78
CA SER A 281 1.30 22.53 19.69
C SER A 281 0.45 21.98 20.83
N LEU A 282 -0.36 20.93 20.61
CA LEU A 282 -1.11 20.25 21.65
C LEU A 282 -0.18 19.48 22.60
N SER A 283 0.89 18.88 22.05
CA SER A 283 1.97 18.29 22.85
C SER A 283 2.70 19.33 23.68
N GLU A 284 2.86 20.56 23.17
CA GLU A 284 3.39 21.70 23.94
C GLU A 284 2.40 22.17 25.01
N THR A 285 1.09 22.20 24.76
CA THR A 285 0.09 22.59 25.78
C THR A 285 -0.18 21.52 26.84
N GLN A 286 0.09 20.23 26.58
CA GLN A 286 0.11 19.19 27.61
C GLN A 286 1.47 19.09 28.34
N LEU A 287 2.49 19.84 27.90
CA LEU A 287 3.80 19.89 28.55
C LEU A 287 3.89 20.90 29.70
N ASP A 288 2.85 21.71 29.94
CA ASP A 288 2.79 22.60 31.10
C ASP A 288 2.41 21.86 32.41
N ASP A 289 1.81 20.66 32.32
CA ASP A 289 1.35 19.88 33.50
C ASP A 289 2.26 18.69 33.87
N LEU A 290 3.32 18.42 33.11
CA LEU A 290 4.31 17.36 33.41
C LEU A 290 5.74 17.84 33.11
N GLY A 291 6.07 19.02 33.61
CA GLY A 291 7.40 19.59 33.59
C GLY A 291 8.39 18.85 34.49
N TYR A 292 8.77 17.59 34.21
CA TYR A 292 9.96 16.98 34.82
C TYR A 292 10.68 15.87 34.03
N LYS A 293 10.17 15.41 32.87
CA LYS A 293 10.84 14.33 32.09
C LYS A 293 11.58 14.77 30.82
N ARG A 294 11.62 16.08 30.50
CA ARG A 294 12.21 16.61 29.25
C ARG A 294 13.76 16.66 29.25
N LEU A 295 14.42 16.56 30.40
CA LEU A 295 15.89 16.65 30.48
C LEU A 295 16.65 15.37 30.10
N GLU A 296 16.03 14.20 30.13
CA GLU A 296 16.68 12.92 29.78
C GLU A 296 16.72 12.69 28.26
N TRP A 297 15.60 12.90 27.55
CA TRP A 297 15.52 12.67 26.10
C TRP A 297 16.34 13.67 25.28
N TYR A 298 16.40 14.95 25.70
CA TYR A 298 17.22 15.97 25.03
C TYR A 298 18.74 15.73 25.23
N LYS A 299 19.15 15.10 26.35
CA LYS A 299 20.56 14.72 26.59
C LYS A 299 21.00 13.50 25.79
N ILE A 300 20.10 12.53 25.54
CA ILE A 300 20.40 11.33 24.75
C ILE A 300 20.57 11.66 23.25
N GLY A 301 19.76 12.59 22.71
CA GLY A 301 19.87 13.05 21.32
C GLY A 301 21.16 13.83 21.00
N ARG A 302 21.65 14.66 21.94
CA ARG A 302 22.89 15.44 21.73
C ARG A 302 24.18 14.62 21.92
N LYS A 303 24.20 13.59 22.79
CA LYS A 303 25.39 12.73 22.98
C LYS A 303 25.73 11.90 21.72
N LYS A 304 24.73 11.49 20.92
CA LYS A 304 24.98 10.81 19.63
C LYS A 304 25.51 11.73 18.53
N LYS A 305 25.21 13.03 18.59
CA LYS A 305 25.64 14.02 17.58
C LYS A 305 27.05 14.58 17.84
N ARG A 306 27.49 14.65 19.11
CA ARG A 306 28.86 15.10 19.47
C ARG A 306 29.95 14.02 19.34
N ARG A 307 29.64 12.72 19.51
CA ARG A 307 30.63 11.63 19.33
C ARG A 307 31.05 11.34 17.88
N LYS A 308 30.43 11.99 16.87
CA LYS A 308 30.79 11.82 15.43
C LYS A 308 31.61 12.97 14.85
N LEU A 309 31.96 13.98 15.65
CA LEU A 309 32.74 15.16 15.21
C LEU A 309 34.15 15.23 15.83
N GLU A 310 34.55 14.24 16.60
CA GLU A 310 35.89 14.15 17.18
C GLU A 310 36.45 12.73 16.99
N THR A 311 37.11 12.49 15.86
CA THR A 311 38.28 11.61 15.79
C THR A 311 39.34 12.35 14.95
N PRO A 312 40.57 12.57 15.46
CA PRO A 312 41.60 13.32 14.74
C PRO A 312 42.25 12.48 13.64
N LYS A 313 43.04 13.18 12.82
CA LYS A 313 43.99 12.66 11.81
C LYS A 313 44.73 11.40 12.24
#